data_AF-A0A2M9P4N0-F1
#
_entry.id   AF-A0A2M9P4N0-F1
#
_cell.length_a   1.000
_cell.length_b   1.000
_cell.length_c   1.000
_cell.angle_alpha   90.00
_cell.angle_beta   90.00
_cell.angle_gamma   90.00
#
_symmetry.space_group_name_H-M   'P 1'
#
loop_
_entity.id
_entity.type
_entity.pdbx_description
1 polymer ?
#
loop_
_entity_poly.entity_id
_entity_poly.type
_entity_poly.pdbx_seq_one_letter_code
_entity_poly.pdbx_strand_id
1 'polypeptide(L)'
;LVYVSERNPLDSYNTISTLKERYNLTVEGTYEPLVILSPIGSKVMAAGALMAAIEHDLAVQYIETVRYEFDGSDRREDGPP
;
A
#
# COMPACT_ATOMS: atom_id res chain seq x y z
N LEU A 1 -0.09 -7.54 7.79
CA LEU A 1 1.22 -6.87 7.57
C LEU A 1 2.11 -7.85 6.84
N VAL A 2 2.70 -7.44 5.71
CA VAL A 2 3.59 -8.28 4.90
C VAL A 2 5.00 -7.69 5.01
N TYR A 3 5.99 -8.53 5.31
CA TYR A 3 7.39 -8.11 5.45
C TYR A 3 8.13 -8.36 4.14
N VAL A 4 8.72 -7.31 3.57
CA VAL A 4 9.34 -7.34 2.24
C VAL A 4 10.54 -6.38 2.21
N SER A 5 11.48 -6.64 1.32
CA SER A 5 12.67 -5.83 1.10
C SER A 5 12.32 -4.48 0.48
N GLU A 6 12.76 -3.39 1.13
CA GLU A 6 12.60 -2.03 0.60
C GLU A 6 13.47 -1.74 -0.64
N ARG A 7 14.42 -2.63 -0.95
CA ARG A 7 15.41 -2.44 -2.03
C ARG A 7 15.17 -3.32 -3.25
N ASN A 8 14.28 -4.31 -3.14
CA ASN A 8 13.98 -5.24 -4.22
C ASN A 8 12.48 -5.28 -4.49
N PRO A 9 11.98 -4.71 -5.61
CA PRO A 9 10.55 -4.71 -5.91
C PRO A 9 10.01 -6.13 -6.14
N LEU A 10 10.85 -7.06 -6.60
CA LEU A 10 10.45 -8.44 -6.85
C LEU A 10 10.14 -9.20 -5.56
N ASP A 11 10.71 -8.76 -4.43
CA ASP A 11 10.41 -9.39 -3.14
C ASP A 11 8.96 -9.10 -2.72
N SER A 12 8.49 -7.87 -2.93
CA SER A 12 7.09 -7.50 -2.69
C SER A 12 6.14 -8.23 -3.63
N TYR A 13 6.50 -8.29 -4.92
CA TYR A 13 5.76 -9.04 -5.93
C TYR A 13 5.63 -10.52 -5.54
N ASN A 14 6.74 -11.23 -5.35
CA ASN A 14 6.76 -12.66 -5.05
C ASN A 14 5.96 -12.98 -3.79
N THR A 15 6.10 -12.15 -2.75
CA THR A 15 5.41 -12.37 -1.48
C THR A 15 3.90 -12.22 -1.65
N ILE A 16 3.43 -11.21 -2.38
CA ILE A 16 2.00 -11.00 -2.62
C ILE A 16 1.42 -12.08 -3.53
N SER A 17 2.11 -12.42 -4.62
CA SER A 17 1.70 -13.50 -5.54
C SER A 17 1.58 -14.84 -4.80
N THR A 18 2.60 -15.20 -4.02
CA THR A 18 2.58 -16.44 -3.22
C THR A 18 1.41 -16.45 -2.22
N LEU A 19 1.13 -15.30 -1.59
CA LEU A 19 0.03 -15.18 -0.65
C LEU A 19 -1.33 -15.35 -1.36
N LYS A 20 -1.51 -14.71 -2.52
CA LYS A 20 -2.75 -14.78 -3.30
C LYS A 20 -3.01 -16.19 -3.82
N GLU A 21 -2.00 -16.86 -4.34
CA GLU A 21 -2.10 -18.26 -4.80
C GLU A 21 -2.54 -19.18 -3.66
N ARG A 22 -1.87 -19.09 -2.50
CA ARG A 22 -2.24 -19.89 -1.31
C ARG A 22 -3.64 -19.57 -0.83
N TYR A 23 -4.01 -18.30 -0.85
CA TYR A 23 -5.33 -17.88 -0.41
C TYR A 23 -6.42 -18.43 -1.34
N ASN A 24 -6.24 -18.35 -2.66
CA ASN A 24 -7.14 -18.93 -3.65
C ASN A 24 -7.31 -20.44 -3.44
N LEU A 25 -6.20 -21.17 -3.27
CA LEU A 25 -6.24 -22.62 -3.01
C LEU A 25 -7.00 -22.97 -1.72
N THR A 26 -6.93 -22.11 -0.71
CA THR A 26 -7.56 -22.38 0.59
C THR A 26 -9.08 -22.21 0.56
N VAL A 27 -9.57 -21.28 -0.26
CA VAL A 27 -11.00 -20.91 -0.30
C VAL A 27 -11.75 -21.49 -1.50
N GLU A 28 -11.02 -22.19 -2.38
CA GLU A 28 -11.55 -22.82 -3.58
C GLU A 28 -12.78 -23.69 -3.25
N GLY A 29 -13.85 -23.49 -4.02
CA GLY A 29 -15.11 -24.22 -3.83
C GLY A 29 -15.96 -23.80 -2.62
N THR A 30 -15.51 -22.83 -1.81
CA THR A 30 -16.28 -22.33 -0.65
C THR A 30 -16.86 -20.94 -0.89
N TYR A 31 -16.02 -19.97 -1.30
CA TYR A 31 -16.44 -18.61 -1.63
C TYR A 31 -15.40 -17.90 -2.49
N GLU A 32 -15.75 -16.75 -3.05
CA GLU A 32 -14.82 -15.91 -3.82
C GLU A 32 -14.08 -14.91 -2.92
N PRO A 33 -12.76 -15.03 -2.76
CA PRO A 33 -11.97 -14.18 -1.87
C PRO A 33 -11.74 -12.78 -2.46
N LEU A 34 -12.23 -11.74 -1.78
CA LEU A 34 -11.85 -10.35 -2.10
C LEU A 34 -10.57 -9.95 -1.35
N VAL A 35 -9.50 -9.67 -2.09
CA VAL A 35 -8.24 -9.14 -1.56
C VAL A 35 -8.03 -7.73 -2.09
N ILE A 36 -7.87 -6.77 -1.19
CA ILE A 36 -7.61 -5.37 -1.53
C ILE A 36 -6.18 -5.02 -1.11
N LEU A 37 -5.40 -4.50 -2.04
CA LEU A 37 -4.05 -4.01 -1.80
C LEU A 37 -4.06 -2.51 -1.50
N SER A 38 -3.46 -2.14 -0.38
CA SER A 38 -3.15 -0.76 -0.03
C SER A 38 -1.63 -0.58 -0.06
N PRO A 39 -1.04 -0.16 -1.20
CA PRO A 39 0.41 -0.04 -1.36
C PRO A 39 0.93 1.20 -0.64
N ILE A 40 1.06 1.11 0.69
CA ILE A 40 1.65 2.14 1.54
C ILE A 40 3.07 1.69 1.88
N GLY A 41 4.05 2.54 1.59
CA GLY A 41 5.47 2.23 1.85
C GLY A 41 6.39 2.88 0.82
N SER A 42 7.59 2.31 0.65
CA SER A 42 8.55 2.80 -0.33
C SER A 42 8.01 2.65 -1.76
N LYS A 43 8.43 3.54 -2.67
CA LYS A 43 8.05 3.45 -4.10
C LYS A 43 8.45 2.12 -4.74
N VAL A 44 9.56 1.54 -4.28
CA VAL A 44 10.07 0.24 -4.74
C VAL A 44 9.10 -0.88 -4.36
N MET A 45 8.64 -0.91 -3.11
CA MET A 45 7.65 -1.88 -2.65
C MET A 45 6.31 -1.69 -3.34
N ALA A 46 5.87 -0.43 -3.49
CA ALA A 46 4.62 -0.11 -4.18
C ALA A 46 4.65 -0.62 -5.63
N ALA A 47 5.77 -0.45 -6.35
CA ALA A 47 5.92 -1.01 -7.70
C ALA A 47 5.78 -2.54 -7.72
N GLY A 48 6.44 -3.23 -6.79
CA GLY A 48 6.30 -4.69 -6.61
C GLY A 48 4.86 -5.14 -6.34
N ALA A 49 4.18 -4.44 -5.43
CA ALA A 49 2.80 -4.71 -5.09
C ALA A 49 1.84 -4.47 -6.25
N LEU A 50 2.05 -3.41 -7.03
CA LEU A 50 1.24 -3.11 -8.22
C LEU A 50 1.47 -4.12 -9.34
N MET A 51 2.69 -4.65 -9.52
CA MET A 51 2.94 -5.74 -10.46
C MET A 51 2.09 -6.98 -10.09
N ALA A 52 2.10 -7.37 -8.81
CA ALA A 52 1.27 -8.50 -8.36
C ALA A 52 -0.23 -8.20 -8.48
N ALA A 53 -0.63 -6.94 -8.27
CA ALA A 53 -2.01 -6.52 -8.45
C ALA A 53 -2.51 -6.70 -9.88
N ILE A 54 -1.69 -6.31 -10.86
CA ILE A 54 -2.01 -6.47 -12.29
C ILE A 54 -2.09 -7.95 -12.65
N GLU A 55 -1.14 -8.76 -12.17
CA GLU A 55 -1.08 -10.19 -12.52
C GLU A 55 -2.22 -11.01 -11.93
N HIS A 56 -2.64 -10.69 -10.70
CA HIS A 56 -3.68 -11.44 -9.98
C HIS A 56 -5.04 -10.73 -9.92
N ASP A 57 -5.23 -9.69 -10.74
CA ASP A 57 -6.43 -8.85 -10.81
C ASP A 57 -6.93 -8.38 -9.42
N LEU A 58 -5.99 -7.87 -8.62
CA LEU A 58 -6.28 -7.42 -7.25
C LEU A 58 -6.78 -5.99 -7.25
N ALA A 59 -7.84 -5.75 -6.48
CA ALA A 59 -8.32 -4.40 -6.23
C ALA A 59 -7.23 -3.59 -5.48
N VAL A 60 -6.94 -2.38 -5.97
CA VAL A 60 -5.98 -1.48 -5.34
C VAL A 60 -6.71 -0.27 -4.76
N GLN A 61 -6.44 0.03 -3.49
CA GLN A 61 -6.93 1.22 -2.82
C GLN A 61 -5.75 2.10 -2.39
N TYR A 62 -5.78 3.36 -2.79
CA TYR A 62 -4.81 4.36 -2.38
C TYR A 62 -5.54 5.58 -1.81
N ILE A 63 -5.11 6.05 -0.65
CA ILE A 63 -5.60 7.30 -0.06
C ILE A 63 -4.54 8.35 -0.32
N GLU A 64 -4.88 9.32 -1.16
CA GLU A 64 -3.99 10.43 -1.47
C GLU A 64 -3.81 11.34 -0.26
N THR A 65 -2.54 11.62 0.07
CA THR A 65 -2.21 12.59 1.13
C THR A 65 -2.30 14.00 0.55
N VAL A 66 -3.24 14.79 1.04
CA VAL A 66 -3.34 16.20 0.68
C VAL A 66 -2.30 16.99 1.48
N ARG A 67 -1.60 17.92 0.83
CA ARG A 67 -0.63 18.80 1.50
C ARG A 67 -1.34 19.67 2.52
N TYR A 68 -0.78 19.74 3.73
CA TYR A 68 -1.18 20.75 4.71
C TYR A 68 -0.50 22.08 4.36
N GLU A 69 -1.29 23.09 4.02
CA GLU A 69 -0.82 24.47 3.87
C GLU A 69 -0.95 25.17 5.22
N PHE A 70 0.17 25.39 5.90
CA PHE A 70 0.21 26.20 7.10
C PHE A 70 0.28 27.67 6.70
N ASP A 71 -0.81 28.41 6.88
CA ASP A 71 -0.79 29.86 6.77
C ASP A 71 -0.20 30.46 8.07
N GLY A 72 1.01 31.00 7.96
CA GLY A 72 1.72 31.63 9.08
C GLY A 72 1.23 33.03 9.43
N SER A 73 0.16 33.51 8.79
CA SER A 73 -0.42 34.83 9.01
C SER A 73 -1.00 35.05 10.42
N ASP A 74 -1.23 33.98 11.18
CA ASP A 74 -1.80 34.02 12.55
C ASP A 74 -0.73 34.11 13.65
N ARG A 75 0.54 34.36 13.30
CA ARG A 75 1.57 34.71 14.29
C ARG A 75 1.33 36.14 14.79
N ARG A 76 0.40 36.28 15.74
CA ARG A 76 0.30 37.50 16.56
C ARG A 76 1.60 37.68 17.33
N GLU A 77 2.32 38.76 17.04
CA GLU A 77 3.31 39.35 17.94
C GLU A 77 2.59 39.84 19.20
N ASP A 78 2.26 38.93 20.12
CA ASP A 78 1.94 39.29 21.49
C ASP A 78 3.06 38.75 22.38
N GLY A 79 3.94 39.66 22.81
CA GLY A 79 4.91 39.44 23.89
C GLY A 79 4.22 39.23 25.25
N PRO A 80 4.96 39.17 26.37
CA PRO A 80 5.53 40.42 26.93
C PRO A 80 6.82 40.20 27.78
N PRO A 81 7.18 41.17 28.65
CA PRO A 81 8.37 42.03 28.58
C PRO A 81 9.74 41.36 28.87
#